data_AF-A0A7Y0ZWW9-F1
#
_entry.id   AF-A0A7Y0ZWW9-F1
#
_cell.length_a   1.000
_cell.length_b   1.000
_cell.length_c   1.000
_cell.angle_alpha   90.00
_cell.angle_beta   90.00
_cell.angle_gamma   90.00
#
_symmetry.space_group_name_H-M   'P 1'
#
loop_
_entity.id
_entity.type
_entity.pdbx_description
1 polymer ?
#
loop_
_entity_poly.entity_id
_entity_poly.type
_entity_poly.pdbx_seq_one_letter_code
_entity_poly.pdbx_strand_id
1 'polypeptide(L)'
;SVQQLYQHVYEMMAMGNTTLFLDVFPLHAFYKERGLGLLETCLSSRQNIFEDGLQRVLWPVGQVKLRFGIDYKEILQAFKAIDAGNIEESVVHLAWHEQRNILQPTMYTDQKLVALLRSNHLSYVTGIPSGAAQAIELTLASQCRSVDDGRVIEFSNNPIANLADIDQRMTFVLKAAAQFDKLLNSGERHRIEQALDDVAAGRGMR
;
A
#
# COMPACT_ATOMS: atom_id res chain seq x y z
N SER A 1 -16.79 -5.75 21.93
CA SER A 1 -17.86 -4.86 21.40
C SER A 1 -17.60 -4.59 19.92
N VAL A 2 -18.59 -4.12 19.16
CA VAL A 2 -18.43 -3.72 17.75
C VAL A 2 -17.35 -2.63 17.60
N GLN A 3 -17.26 -1.71 18.57
CA GLN A 3 -16.24 -0.66 18.59
C GLN A 3 -14.81 -1.21 18.63
N GLN A 4 -14.56 -2.31 19.35
CA GLN A 4 -13.25 -2.98 19.37
C GLN A 4 -12.89 -3.65 18.04
N LEU A 5 -13.88 -4.02 17.21
CA LEU A 5 -13.64 -4.58 15.88
C LEU A 5 -13.25 -3.47 14.90
N TYR A 6 -13.96 -2.34 14.91
CA TYR A 6 -13.59 -1.17 14.11
C TYR A 6 -12.23 -0.62 14.50
N GLN A 7 -11.94 -0.53 15.81
CA GLN A 7 -10.64 -0.10 16.30
C GLN A 7 -9.52 -1.01 15.80
N HIS A 8 -9.74 -2.34 15.82
CA HIS A 8 -8.77 -3.30 15.29
C HIS A 8 -8.49 -3.10 13.80
N VAL A 9 -9.53 -2.90 12.98
CA VAL A 9 -9.35 -2.62 11.54
C VAL A 9 -8.55 -1.33 11.36
N TYR A 10 -8.94 -0.26 12.06
CA TYR A 10 -8.25 1.04 11.99
C TYR A 10 -6.77 0.93 12.37
N GLU A 11 -6.45 0.28 13.48
CA GLU A 11 -5.07 0.08 13.94
C GLU A 11 -4.24 -0.72 12.95
N MET A 12 -4.82 -1.77 12.36
CA MET A 12 -4.14 -2.58 11.37
C MET A 12 -3.87 -1.80 10.08
N MET A 13 -4.86 -1.03 9.58
CA MET A 13 -4.68 -0.18 8.39
C MET A 13 -3.63 0.92 8.64
N ALA A 14 -3.68 1.57 9.81
CA ALA A 14 -2.71 2.59 10.19
C ALA A 14 -1.29 2.01 10.30
N MET A 15 -1.15 0.83 10.92
CA MET A 15 0.13 0.12 11.03
C MET A 15 0.67 -0.24 9.64
N GLY A 16 -0.14 -0.82 8.77
CA GLY A 16 0.24 -1.16 7.39
C GLY A 16 0.77 0.02 6.60
N ASN A 17 -0.03 1.10 6.53
CA ASN A 17 0.33 2.31 5.80
C ASN A 17 1.62 2.93 6.35
N THR A 18 1.76 2.97 7.67
CA THR A 18 2.96 3.50 8.33
C THR A 18 4.19 2.63 8.05
N THR A 19 4.07 1.31 8.12
CA THR A 19 5.17 0.38 7.80
C THR A 19 5.60 0.51 6.34
N LEU A 20 4.65 0.58 5.41
CA LEU A 20 4.94 0.79 3.99
C LEU A 20 5.68 2.11 3.76
N PHE A 21 5.16 3.21 4.32
CA PHE A 21 5.80 4.52 4.18
C PHE A 21 7.23 4.51 4.72
N LEU A 22 7.45 3.97 5.92
CA LEU A 22 8.76 3.96 6.57
C LEU A 22 9.77 3.00 5.90
N ASP A 23 9.31 2.05 5.08
CA ASP A 23 10.20 1.21 4.29
C ASP A 23 10.47 1.81 2.89
N VAL A 24 9.41 2.11 2.14
CA VAL A 24 9.47 2.39 0.70
C VAL A 24 9.87 3.83 0.39
N PHE A 25 9.39 4.81 1.16
CA PHE A 25 9.73 6.22 0.91
C PHE A 25 11.23 6.50 1.08
N PRO A 26 11.91 6.04 2.17
CA PRO A 26 13.35 6.22 2.30
C PRO A 26 14.17 5.57 1.17
N LEU A 27 13.72 4.45 0.62
CA LEU A 27 14.36 3.82 -0.55
C LEU A 27 14.33 4.74 -1.77
N HIS A 28 13.16 5.33 -2.06
CA HIS A 28 13.01 6.30 -3.15
C HIS A 28 13.82 7.57 -2.92
N ALA A 29 13.81 8.11 -1.69
CA ALA A 29 14.58 9.29 -1.33
C ALA A 29 16.08 9.04 -1.49
N PHE A 30 16.57 7.90 -1.00
CA PHE A 30 17.96 7.49 -1.14
C PHE A 30 18.34 7.31 -2.61
N TYR A 31 17.54 6.58 -3.40
CA TYR A 31 17.77 6.41 -4.84
C TYR A 31 17.83 7.76 -5.57
N LYS A 32 16.88 8.66 -5.29
CA LYS A 32 16.83 9.99 -5.92
C LYS A 32 18.08 10.83 -5.61
N GLU A 33 18.62 10.72 -4.40
CA GLU A 33 19.80 11.51 -3.98
C GLU A 33 21.14 10.85 -4.36
N ARG A 34 21.21 9.52 -4.33
CA ARG A 34 22.46 8.74 -4.37
C ARG A 34 22.60 7.86 -5.61
N GLY A 35 21.52 7.62 -6.34
CA GLY A 35 21.48 6.77 -7.54
C GLY A 35 21.49 5.28 -7.26
N LEU A 36 21.34 4.49 -8.33
CA LEU A 36 21.22 3.03 -8.28
C LEU A 36 22.46 2.35 -7.69
N GLY A 37 23.67 2.77 -8.08
CA GLY A 37 24.90 2.10 -7.67
C GLY A 37 25.09 2.10 -6.15
N LEU A 38 24.86 3.26 -5.50
CA LEU A 38 24.90 3.33 -4.04
C LEU A 38 23.74 2.56 -3.41
N LEU A 39 22.53 2.63 -3.99
CA LEU A 39 21.38 1.90 -3.47
C LEU A 39 21.69 0.39 -3.41
N GLU A 40 22.21 -0.18 -4.49
CA GLU A 40 22.57 -1.61 -4.59
C GLU A 40 23.60 -1.99 -3.52
N THR A 41 24.66 -1.20 -3.34
CA THR A 41 25.71 -1.50 -2.36
C THR A 41 25.27 -1.29 -0.90
N CYS A 42 24.30 -0.41 -0.64
CA CYS A 42 23.87 -0.05 0.70
C CYS A 42 22.58 -0.74 1.15
N LEU A 43 21.86 -1.43 0.26
CA LEU A 43 20.53 -1.96 0.54
C LEU A 43 20.50 -2.90 1.75
N SER A 44 21.42 -3.85 1.81
CA SER A 44 21.50 -4.82 2.92
C SER A 44 21.92 -4.19 4.25
N SER A 45 22.68 -3.10 4.21
CA SER A 45 23.12 -2.35 5.39
C SER A 45 21.95 -1.64 6.11
N ARG A 46 20.77 -1.54 5.49
CA ARG A 46 19.58 -0.93 6.12
C ARG A 46 19.19 -1.63 7.43
N GLN A 47 19.36 -2.95 7.52
CA GLN A 47 19.02 -3.70 8.75
C GLN A 47 19.81 -3.19 9.97
N ASN A 48 21.04 -2.73 9.77
CA ASN A 48 21.94 -2.28 10.83
C ASN A 48 21.44 -0.99 11.52
N ILE A 49 20.55 -0.24 10.87
CA ILE A 49 19.95 0.97 11.46
C ILE A 49 19.20 0.65 12.76
N PHE A 50 18.65 -0.57 12.86
CA PHE A 50 17.94 -1.03 14.05
C PHE A 50 18.85 -1.79 15.05
N GLU A 51 19.96 -2.37 14.57
CA GLU A 51 20.84 -3.25 15.38
C GLU A 51 21.69 -2.49 16.41
N ASP A 52 21.91 -1.18 16.25
CA ASP A 52 22.71 -0.35 17.16
C ASP A 52 22.04 -0.08 18.53
N GLY A 53 20.87 -0.66 18.83
CA GLY A 53 20.13 -0.48 20.09
C GLY A 53 19.52 0.93 20.29
N LEU A 54 19.93 1.88 19.46
CA LEU A 54 19.31 3.19 19.31
C LEU A 54 18.11 2.99 18.39
N GLN A 55 16.90 3.14 18.92
CA GLN A 55 15.65 3.01 18.16
C GLN A 55 15.48 4.18 17.16
N ARG A 56 16.39 4.25 16.18
CA ARG A 56 16.52 5.36 15.21
C ARG A 56 15.40 5.40 14.18
N VAL A 57 14.68 4.28 14.04
CA VAL A 57 13.56 4.14 13.11
C VAL A 57 12.33 3.68 13.88
N LEU A 58 11.25 4.43 13.73
CA LEU A 58 9.93 3.98 14.14
C LEU A 58 9.56 2.75 13.29
N TRP A 59 9.27 1.61 13.92
CA TRP A 59 8.92 0.38 13.20
C TRP A 59 7.71 -0.29 13.86
N PRO A 60 6.47 0.10 13.50
CA PRO A 60 5.28 -0.20 14.29
C PRO A 60 4.91 -1.69 14.31
N VAL A 61 5.34 -2.45 13.31
CA VAL A 61 5.15 -3.91 13.26
C VAL A 61 6.13 -4.66 14.19
N GLY A 62 7.23 -4.03 14.59
CA GLY A 62 8.25 -4.64 15.45
C GLY A 62 9.10 -5.71 14.75
N GLN A 63 10.29 -5.97 15.29
CA GLN A 63 11.31 -6.84 14.68
C GLN A 63 10.95 -8.32 14.66
N VAL A 64 10.10 -8.77 15.59
CA VAL A 64 9.70 -10.18 15.68
C VAL A 64 8.77 -10.55 14.52
N LYS A 65 7.83 -9.65 14.18
CA LYS A 65 6.84 -9.91 13.12
C LYS A 65 7.40 -9.64 11.74
N LEU A 66 8.18 -8.58 11.57
CA LEU A 66 8.88 -8.26 10.34
C LEU A 66 10.18 -7.52 10.68
N ARG A 67 11.34 -8.13 10.39
CA ARG A 67 12.62 -7.46 10.59
C ARG A 67 12.73 -6.25 9.66
N PHE A 68 13.25 -5.14 10.19
CA PHE A 68 13.48 -3.94 9.40
C PHE A 68 14.65 -4.13 8.43
N GLY A 69 14.56 -3.53 7.24
CA GLY A 69 15.69 -3.40 6.33
C GLY A 69 16.10 -4.69 5.60
N ILE A 70 15.23 -5.70 5.54
CA ILE A 70 15.46 -6.89 4.71
C ILE A 70 15.60 -6.46 3.24
N ASP A 71 16.65 -6.94 2.58
CA ASP A 71 17.03 -6.64 1.21
C ASP A 71 16.33 -7.55 0.19
N TYR A 72 14.99 -7.55 0.22
CA TYR A 72 14.21 -8.30 -0.74
C TYR A 72 14.59 -7.92 -2.18
N LYS A 73 14.77 -8.94 -3.03
CA LYS A 73 15.22 -8.78 -4.42
C LYS A 73 14.32 -7.83 -5.22
N GLU A 74 13.03 -7.82 -4.92
CA GLU A 74 12.02 -6.98 -5.57
C GLU A 74 12.38 -5.48 -5.44
N ILE A 75 13.01 -5.07 -4.33
CA ILE A 75 13.46 -3.69 -4.14
C ILE A 75 14.49 -3.32 -5.22
N LEU A 76 15.58 -4.09 -5.32
CA LEU A 76 16.64 -3.80 -6.28
C LEU A 76 16.15 -3.92 -7.72
N GLN A 77 15.29 -4.90 -8.01
CA GLN A 77 14.66 -5.06 -9.32
C GLN A 77 13.84 -3.83 -9.70
N ALA A 78 13.05 -3.29 -8.76
CA ALA A 78 12.26 -2.09 -8.99
C ALA A 78 13.13 -0.89 -9.39
N PHE A 79 14.21 -0.63 -8.64
CA PHE A 79 15.06 0.53 -8.92
C PHE A 79 15.93 0.33 -10.18
N LYS A 80 16.33 -0.91 -10.49
CA LYS A 80 16.95 -1.24 -11.80
C LYS A 80 16.01 -0.95 -12.96
N ALA A 81 14.72 -1.28 -12.81
CA ALA A 81 13.71 -0.97 -13.82
C ALA A 81 13.50 0.55 -13.98
N ILE A 82 13.50 1.34 -12.89
CA ILE A 82 13.47 2.81 -12.98
C ILE A 82 14.67 3.34 -13.76
N ASP A 83 15.87 2.87 -13.42
CA ASP A 83 17.12 3.31 -14.05
C ASP A 83 17.17 2.99 -15.56
N ALA A 84 16.56 1.87 -15.95
CA ALA A 84 16.40 1.46 -17.34
C ALA A 84 15.24 2.18 -18.09
N GLY A 85 14.44 3.00 -17.39
CA GLY A 85 13.27 3.68 -17.96
C GLY A 85 11.98 2.85 -17.99
N ASN A 86 11.97 1.65 -17.40
CA ASN A 86 10.83 0.74 -17.34
C ASN A 86 9.99 0.99 -16.06
N ILE A 87 9.22 2.08 -16.04
CA ILE A 87 8.44 2.48 -14.86
C ILE A 87 7.34 1.46 -14.52
N GLU A 88 6.64 0.89 -15.51
CA GLU A 88 5.59 -0.10 -15.27
C GLU A 88 6.15 -1.36 -14.56
N GLU A 89 7.28 -1.87 -15.03
CA GLU A 89 7.96 -3.01 -14.43
C GLU A 89 8.44 -2.69 -13.01
N SER A 90 8.93 -1.47 -12.78
CA SER A 90 9.29 -1.00 -11.45
C SER A 90 8.10 -1.03 -10.48
N VAL A 91 6.95 -0.52 -10.91
CA VAL A 91 5.71 -0.51 -10.12
C VAL A 91 5.27 -1.93 -9.78
N VAL A 92 5.38 -2.89 -10.71
CA VAL A 92 5.08 -4.30 -10.44
C VAL A 92 6.00 -4.85 -9.35
N HIS A 93 7.31 -4.59 -9.43
CA HIS A 93 8.26 -5.06 -8.42
C HIS A 93 8.01 -4.43 -7.04
N LEU A 94 7.76 -3.12 -6.97
CA LEU A 94 7.40 -2.46 -5.71
C LEU A 94 6.09 -3.01 -5.15
N ALA A 95 5.06 -3.20 -5.98
CA ALA A 95 3.80 -3.78 -5.53
C ALA A 95 4.00 -5.18 -4.93
N TRP A 96 4.83 -6.03 -5.55
CA TRP A 96 5.16 -7.33 -4.96
C TRP A 96 5.88 -7.19 -3.61
N HIS A 97 6.86 -6.30 -3.50
CA HIS A 97 7.54 -6.03 -2.23
C HIS A 97 6.55 -5.59 -1.14
N GLU A 98 5.74 -4.57 -1.43
CA GLU A 98 4.75 -4.03 -0.51
C GLU A 98 3.70 -5.07 -0.12
N GLN A 99 3.08 -5.73 -1.10
CA GLN A 99 1.92 -6.60 -0.85
C GLN A 99 2.31 -7.96 -0.27
N ARG A 100 3.43 -8.55 -0.71
CA ARG A 100 3.88 -9.89 -0.28
C ARG A 100 4.86 -9.82 0.88
N ASN A 101 5.89 -8.99 0.79
CA ASN A 101 6.99 -9.03 1.75
C ASN A 101 6.68 -8.19 3.00
N ILE A 102 5.83 -7.16 2.87
CA ILE A 102 5.42 -6.31 3.99
C ILE A 102 4.00 -6.67 4.44
N LEU A 103 2.97 -6.33 3.65
CA LEU A 103 1.58 -6.39 4.12
C LEU A 103 1.07 -7.80 4.41
N GLN A 104 1.52 -8.80 3.66
CA GLN A 104 1.08 -10.18 3.90
C GLN A 104 1.47 -10.65 5.31
N PRO A 105 2.76 -10.67 5.72
CA PRO A 105 3.14 -11.10 7.06
C PRO A 105 2.70 -10.13 8.16
N THR A 106 2.54 -8.83 7.88
CA THR A 106 2.22 -7.83 8.91
C THR A 106 0.72 -7.72 9.18
N MET A 107 -0.12 -7.82 8.16
CA MET A 107 -1.57 -7.57 8.25
C MET A 107 -2.40 -8.76 7.81
N TYR A 108 -2.18 -9.29 6.61
CA TYR A 108 -3.09 -10.27 6.00
C TYR A 108 -2.92 -11.70 6.53
N THR A 109 -2.03 -11.92 7.50
CA THR A 109 -1.97 -13.13 8.33
C THR A 109 -2.78 -13.00 9.64
N ASP A 110 -3.25 -11.80 10.00
CA ASP A 110 -4.09 -11.59 11.18
C ASP A 110 -5.51 -12.11 10.91
N GLN A 111 -5.83 -13.27 11.47
CA GLN A 111 -7.10 -13.96 11.22
C GLN A 111 -8.33 -13.10 11.54
N LYS A 112 -8.23 -12.24 12.56
CA LYS A 112 -9.31 -11.34 12.97
C LYS A 112 -9.54 -10.27 11.90
N LEU A 113 -8.48 -9.63 11.40
CA LEU A 113 -8.57 -8.67 10.30
C LEU A 113 -9.13 -9.34 9.04
N VAL A 114 -8.61 -10.51 8.65
CA VAL A 114 -9.08 -11.25 7.46
C VAL A 114 -10.57 -11.57 7.56
N ALA A 115 -11.03 -12.05 8.71
CA ALA A 115 -12.44 -12.34 8.94
C ALA A 115 -13.32 -11.07 8.82
N LEU A 116 -12.85 -9.95 9.37
CA LEU A 116 -13.57 -8.66 9.30
C LEU A 116 -13.64 -8.13 7.87
N LEU A 117 -12.55 -8.17 7.11
CA LEU A 117 -12.52 -7.75 5.71
C LEU A 117 -13.46 -8.58 4.83
N ARG A 118 -13.43 -9.91 4.99
CA ARG A 118 -14.32 -10.82 4.27
C ARG A 118 -15.79 -10.59 4.61
N SER A 119 -16.08 -10.36 5.90
CA SER A 119 -17.46 -10.08 6.35
C SER A 119 -17.98 -8.75 5.83
N ASN A 120 -17.13 -7.70 5.84
CA ASN A 120 -17.46 -6.41 5.23
C ASN A 120 -17.74 -6.56 3.73
N HIS A 121 -16.87 -7.28 3.01
CA HIS A 121 -17.03 -7.47 1.57
C HIS A 121 -18.31 -8.24 1.22
N LEU A 122 -18.58 -9.35 1.91
CA LEU A 122 -19.81 -10.11 1.74
C LEU A 122 -21.05 -9.24 1.98
N SER A 123 -21.05 -8.46 3.06
CA SER A 123 -22.16 -7.57 3.42
C SER A 123 -22.35 -6.45 2.41
N TYR A 124 -21.27 -5.85 1.91
CA TYR A 124 -21.31 -4.81 0.89
C TYR A 124 -21.89 -5.34 -0.43
N VAL A 125 -21.44 -6.50 -0.89
CA VAL A 125 -21.87 -7.08 -2.18
C VAL A 125 -23.30 -7.64 -2.11
N THR A 126 -23.68 -8.27 -0.99
CA THR A 126 -25.00 -8.93 -0.87
C THR A 126 -26.08 -8.04 -0.24
N GLY A 127 -25.69 -6.93 0.39
CA GLY A 127 -26.57 -6.11 1.21
C GLY A 127 -27.00 -6.77 2.53
N ILE A 128 -26.41 -7.92 2.90
CA ILE A 128 -26.80 -8.70 4.08
C ILE A 128 -25.58 -8.99 4.98
N PRO A 129 -25.63 -8.64 6.28
CA PRO A 129 -26.66 -7.83 6.94
C PRO A 129 -26.68 -6.40 6.39
N SER A 130 -27.84 -5.74 6.50
CA SER A 130 -27.96 -4.32 6.16
C SER A 130 -27.20 -3.49 7.19
N GLY A 131 -26.35 -2.55 6.76
CA GLY A 131 -25.56 -1.74 7.70
C GLY A 131 -24.45 -0.94 7.04
N ALA A 132 -23.44 -0.55 7.84
CA ALA A 132 -22.35 0.35 7.48
C ALA A 132 -21.22 -0.29 6.65
N ALA A 133 -21.50 -1.37 5.92
CA ALA A 133 -20.50 -2.01 5.07
C ALA A 133 -20.05 -1.04 3.97
N GLN A 134 -18.75 -0.99 3.72
CA GLN A 134 -18.15 -0.07 2.76
C GLN A 134 -17.48 -0.85 1.62
N ALA A 135 -17.46 -0.23 0.45
CA ALA A 135 -16.69 -0.72 -0.68
C ALA A 135 -15.22 -0.83 -0.27
N ILE A 136 -14.55 -1.89 -0.73
CA ILE A 136 -13.09 -1.91 -0.76
C ILE A 136 -12.71 -1.26 -2.09
N GLU A 137 -12.31 0.00 -2.02
CA GLU A 137 -11.99 0.82 -3.18
C GLU A 137 -10.66 1.54 -2.99
N LEU A 138 -10.00 1.83 -4.11
CA LEU A 138 -8.88 2.74 -4.18
C LEU A 138 -9.32 3.98 -4.94
N THR A 139 -9.28 5.12 -4.27
CA THR A 139 -9.70 6.40 -4.82
C THR A 139 -8.49 7.28 -5.10
N LEU A 140 -8.26 7.60 -6.38
CA LEU A 140 -7.20 8.47 -6.86
C LEU A 140 -7.62 9.94 -6.77
N ALA A 141 -8.08 10.35 -5.58
CA ALA A 141 -8.52 11.71 -5.27
C ALA A 141 -8.13 12.07 -3.83
N SER A 142 -8.03 13.36 -3.53
CA SER A 142 -7.75 13.85 -2.17
C SER A 142 -8.94 13.75 -1.22
N GLN A 143 -10.09 13.21 -1.63
CA GLN A 143 -11.35 13.21 -0.88
C GLN A 143 -11.67 11.82 -0.33
N CYS A 144 -12.31 11.76 0.85
CA CYS A 144 -12.73 10.50 1.47
C CYS A 144 -13.99 9.87 0.84
N ARG A 145 -14.72 10.62 0.00
CA ARG A 145 -15.92 10.12 -0.68
C ARG A 145 -15.57 9.68 -2.10
N SER A 146 -16.12 8.53 -2.49
CA SER A 146 -16.05 8.00 -3.85
C SER A 146 -16.56 9.03 -4.87
N VAL A 147 -15.88 9.12 -6.00
CA VAL A 147 -16.18 10.02 -7.12
C VAL A 147 -16.37 9.19 -8.39
N ASP A 148 -17.52 9.35 -9.04
CA ASP A 148 -17.89 8.56 -10.23
C ASP A 148 -17.33 9.19 -11.52
N ASP A 149 -16.00 9.19 -11.65
CA ASP A 149 -15.30 9.74 -12.82
C ASP A 149 -14.09 8.90 -13.26
N GLY A 150 -14.06 7.62 -12.86
CA GLY A 150 -13.00 6.68 -13.22
C GLY A 150 -11.74 6.78 -12.36
N ARG A 151 -11.72 7.64 -11.33
CA ARG A 151 -10.64 7.69 -10.32
C ARG A 151 -10.83 6.66 -9.21
N VAL A 152 -11.96 5.96 -9.19
CA VAL A 152 -12.29 4.92 -8.20
C VAL A 152 -12.10 3.56 -8.84
N ILE A 153 -11.33 2.70 -8.18
CA ILE A 153 -11.15 1.31 -8.55
C ILE A 153 -11.70 0.44 -7.43
N GLU A 154 -12.76 -0.29 -7.71
CA GLU A 154 -13.33 -1.27 -6.78
C GLU A 154 -12.56 -2.60 -6.83
N PHE A 155 -12.50 -3.27 -5.67
CA PHE A 155 -11.83 -4.56 -5.51
C PHE A 155 -12.51 -5.68 -6.30
N SER A 156 -13.80 -5.96 -6.00
CA SER A 156 -14.55 -7.05 -6.62
C SER A 156 -16.05 -6.87 -6.39
N ASN A 157 -16.85 -7.50 -7.24
CA ASN A 157 -18.29 -7.68 -7.02
C ASN A 157 -18.64 -9.14 -6.68
N ASN A 158 -17.64 -10.01 -6.50
CA ASN A 158 -17.85 -11.40 -6.12
C ASN A 158 -17.95 -11.51 -4.58
N PRO A 159 -19.08 -12.00 -4.02
CA PRO A 159 -19.30 -12.06 -2.57
C PRO A 159 -18.24 -12.85 -1.78
N ILE A 160 -17.55 -13.79 -2.43
CA ILE A 160 -16.53 -14.63 -1.81
C ILE A 160 -15.09 -14.19 -2.11
N ALA A 161 -14.90 -13.04 -2.77
CA ALA A 161 -13.57 -12.49 -2.99
C ALA A 161 -12.87 -12.19 -1.66
N ASN A 162 -11.54 -12.29 -1.67
CA ASN A 162 -10.73 -12.23 -0.48
C ASN A 162 -9.54 -11.31 -0.68
N LEU A 163 -9.58 -10.11 -0.10
CA LEU A 163 -8.45 -9.17 -0.18
C LEU A 163 -7.18 -9.72 0.48
N ALA A 164 -7.29 -10.66 1.43
CA ALA A 164 -6.13 -11.29 2.06
C ALA A 164 -5.42 -12.31 1.15
N ASP A 165 -6.09 -12.78 0.11
CA ASP A 165 -5.49 -13.60 -0.94
C ASP A 165 -4.55 -12.73 -1.79
N ILE A 166 -3.28 -13.12 -1.86
CA ILE A 166 -2.24 -12.31 -2.50
C ILE A 166 -2.49 -12.14 -4.00
N ASP A 167 -3.00 -13.15 -4.69
CA ASP A 167 -3.18 -13.10 -6.14
C ASP A 167 -4.37 -12.20 -6.51
N GLN A 168 -5.48 -12.31 -5.77
CA GLN A 168 -6.62 -11.40 -5.92
C GLN A 168 -6.22 -9.96 -5.58
N ARG A 169 -5.46 -9.76 -4.51
CA ARG A 169 -4.99 -8.42 -4.11
C ARG A 169 -4.03 -7.83 -5.12
N MET A 170 -3.08 -8.61 -5.65
CA MET A 170 -2.16 -8.14 -6.68
C MET A 170 -2.88 -7.77 -7.97
N THR A 171 -3.89 -8.54 -8.37
CA THR A 171 -4.76 -8.19 -9.52
C THR A 171 -5.40 -6.82 -9.32
N PHE A 172 -5.93 -6.56 -8.12
CA PHE A 172 -6.54 -5.29 -7.77
C PHE A 172 -5.54 -4.12 -7.73
N VAL A 173 -4.38 -4.32 -7.08
CA VAL A 173 -3.32 -3.30 -6.96
C VAL A 173 -2.77 -2.91 -8.33
N LEU A 174 -2.49 -3.89 -9.20
CA LEU A 174 -1.97 -3.61 -10.55
C LEU A 174 -3.01 -2.95 -11.46
N LYS A 175 -4.30 -3.31 -11.30
CA LYS A 175 -5.39 -2.60 -11.98
C LYS A 175 -5.43 -1.13 -11.56
N ALA A 176 -5.27 -0.84 -10.27
CA ALA A 176 -5.23 0.53 -9.77
C ALA A 176 -4.00 1.31 -10.27
N ALA A 177 -2.83 0.67 -10.28
CA ALA A 177 -1.60 1.25 -10.82
C ALA A 177 -1.72 1.60 -12.32
N ALA A 178 -2.28 0.69 -13.13
CA ALA A 178 -2.50 0.93 -14.56
C ALA A 178 -3.51 2.08 -14.79
N GLN A 179 -4.55 2.18 -13.97
CA GLN A 179 -5.48 3.31 -14.05
C GLN A 179 -4.81 4.63 -13.68
N PHE A 180 -3.97 4.64 -12.64
CA PHE A 180 -3.19 5.82 -12.26
C PHE A 180 -2.26 6.27 -13.39
N ASP A 181 -1.53 5.34 -14.00
CA ASP A 181 -0.67 5.62 -15.16
C ASP A 181 -1.47 6.21 -16.33
N LYS A 182 -2.62 5.61 -16.65
CA LYS A 182 -3.53 6.14 -17.68
C LYS A 182 -3.95 7.58 -17.38
N LEU A 183 -4.30 7.89 -16.13
CA LEU A 183 -4.74 9.23 -15.73
C LEU A 183 -3.59 10.24 -15.85
N LEU A 184 -2.38 9.89 -15.41
CA LEU A 184 -1.17 10.70 -15.55
C LEU A 184 -0.80 11.00 -17.01
N ASN A 185 -1.08 10.07 -17.91
CA ASN A 185 -0.81 10.21 -19.34
C ASN A 185 -2.00 10.77 -20.15
N SER A 186 -3.04 11.27 -19.47
CA SER A 186 -4.24 11.83 -20.10
C SER A 186 -4.42 13.32 -19.79
N GLY A 187 -5.50 13.93 -20.31
CA GLY A 187 -5.90 15.29 -19.93
C GLY A 187 -6.23 15.46 -18.43
N GLU A 188 -6.42 14.36 -17.70
CA GLU A 188 -6.75 14.35 -16.27
C GLU A 188 -5.52 14.52 -15.35
N ARG A 189 -4.30 14.55 -15.89
CA ARG A 189 -3.05 14.67 -15.13
C ARG A 189 -3.10 15.78 -14.07
N HIS A 190 -3.63 16.95 -14.43
CA HIS A 190 -3.75 18.10 -13.53
C HIS A 190 -4.55 17.78 -12.26
N ARG A 191 -5.58 16.94 -12.36
CA ARG A 191 -6.39 16.54 -11.19
C ARG A 191 -5.63 15.62 -10.26
N ILE A 192 -4.78 14.76 -10.82
CA ILE A 192 -3.93 13.86 -10.04
C ILE A 192 -2.85 14.65 -9.32
N GLU A 193 -2.17 15.56 -10.02
CA GLU A 193 -1.17 16.45 -9.41
C GLU A 193 -1.80 17.30 -8.29
N GLN A 194 -2.97 17.88 -8.53
CA GLN A 194 -3.70 18.63 -7.51
C GLN A 194 -4.09 17.75 -6.30
N ALA A 195 -4.55 16.52 -6.54
CA ALA A 195 -4.88 15.60 -5.44
C ALA A 195 -3.65 15.28 -4.58
N LEU A 196 -2.48 15.10 -5.19
CA LEU A 196 -1.23 14.88 -4.48
C LEU A 196 -0.81 16.13 -3.68
N ASP A 197 -0.91 17.32 -4.27
CA ASP A 197 -0.63 18.59 -3.60
C ASP A 197 -1.57 18.83 -2.40
N ASP A 198 -2.84 18.49 -2.55
CA ASP A 198 -3.83 18.61 -1.47
C ASP A 198 -3.55 17.61 -0.34
N VAL A 199 -3.19 16.36 -0.64
CA VAL A 199 -2.77 15.39 0.37
C VAL A 199 -1.50 15.88 1.09
N ALA A 200 -0.50 16.35 0.34
CA ALA A 200 0.74 16.87 0.91
C ALA A 200 0.52 18.11 1.80
N ALA A 201 -0.44 18.97 1.44
CA ALA A 201 -0.82 20.13 2.23
C ALA A 201 -1.84 19.82 3.34
N GLY A 202 -2.28 18.57 3.49
CA GLY A 202 -3.30 18.17 4.46
C GLY A 202 -4.70 18.73 4.16
N ARG A 203 -4.97 19.16 2.92
CA ARG A 203 -6.20 19.83 2.47
C ARG A 203 -7.31 18.87 2.00
N GLY A 204 -7.09 17.56 2.03
CA GLY A 204 -8.03 16.53 1.57
C GLY A 204 -8.89 15.82 2.63
N MET A 205 -8.56 15.95 3.92
CA MET A 205 -9.26 15.24 5.00
C MET A 205 -10.45 16.03 5.56
N ARG A 206 -11.46 16.30 4.73
CA ARG A 206 -12.76 16.85 5.17
C ARG A 206 -13.94 16.05 4.64
#